data_AF-A0A7W7V7N9-F1
#
_entry.id   AF-A0A7W7V7N9-F1
#
_cell.length_a   1.000
_cell.length_b   1.000
_cell.length_c   1.000
_cell.angle_alpha   90.00
_cell.angle_beta   90.00
_cell.angle_gamma   90.00
#
_symmetry.space_group_name_H-M   'P 1'
#
loop_
_entity.id
_entity.type
_entity.pdbx_description
1 polymer ?
#
loop_
_entity_poly.entity_id
_entity_poly.type
_entity_poly.pdbx_seq_one_letter_code
_entity_poly.pdbx_strand_id
1 'polypeptide(L)'
;MDLKQLRLGQTPRLTKAVVFLLLALQVAIGLFCAYLFVHSPNTEHSALIQAAAYSLGAGVPLFALALLVVTARSGIRAVEARKTALFLDIVPRALSHVDLAPQDPSLGMVAYRGKRLRAARVRPERPPVQLEVGLTRDASTASYRLEAAHHGMPVVLWLSIDLKIDQATVCLRAPEAAIPPGTKLADHCPSTLHGATVSGGYKIDPVERADRIAGRSYRTLILRRSFVGDEFLWDPANTFFFVEDLGLMVASFMRECSALLAPPTSDPEPDRAVEPAVTA
;
A
#
# COMPACT_ATOMS: atom_id res chain seq x y z
N MET A 1 13.48 -12.50 4.28
CA MET A 1 13.17 -11.92 2.95
C MET A 1 13.58 -12.95 1.92
N ASP A 2 12.65 -13.36 1.07
CA ASP A 2 12.87 -14.47 0.14
C ASP A 2 13.49 -13.94 -1.16
N LEU A 3 14.65 -14.46 -1.58
CA LEU A 3 15.44 -13.94 -2.70
C LEU A 3 14.71 -14.03 -4.05
N LYS A 4 13.68 -14.87 -4.15
CA LYS A 4 12.78 -14.98 -5.32
C LYS A 4 11.99 -13.69 -5.60
N GLN A 5 11.91 -12.79 -4.62
CA GLN A 5 11.13 -11.55 -4.67
C GLN A 5 11.87 -10.40 -5.39
N LEU A 6 13.18 -10.54 -5.66
CA LEU A 6 13.96 -9.54 -6.40
C LEU A 6 13.82 -9.74 -7.91
N ARG A 7 12.70 -9.27 -8.49
CA ARG A 7 12.52 -9.25 -9.95
C ARG A 7 13.49 -8.24 -10.58
N LEU A 8 14.65 -8.75 -11.02
CA LEU A 8 15.73 -8.02 -11.73
C LEU A 8 15.25 -7.19 -12.94
N GLY A 9 14.12 -7.57 -13.56
CA GLY A 9 13.56 -6.90 -14.74
C GLY A 9 13.13 -5.43 -14.50
N GLN A 10 12.74 -5.09 -13.26
CA GLN A 10 12.25 -3.75 -12.89
C GLN A 10 13.28 -2.90 -12.13
N THR A 11 14.57 -3.18 -12.34
CA THR A 11 15.64 -2.31 -11.82
C THR A 11 15.56 -0.89 -12.43
N PRO A 12 15.71 0.19 -11.63
CA PRO A 12 15.73 1.56 -12.12
C PRO A 12 16.73 1.73 -13.25
N ARG A 13 16.44 2.61 -14.22
CA ARG A 13 17.34 2.87 -15.36
C ARG A 13 18.75 3.25 -14.92
N LEU A 14 18.88 4.00 -13.83
CA LEU A 14 20.16 4.42 -13.26
C LEU A 14 20.94 3.24 -12.67
N THR A 15 20.25 2.31 -12.01
CA THR A 15 20.83 1.06 -11.51
C THR A 15 21.35 0.19 -12.65
N LYS A 16 20.57 0.04 -13.72
CA LYS A 16 21.00 -0.64 -14.94
C LYS A 16 22.25 0.03 -15.52
N ALA A 17 22.25 1.36 -15.62
CA ALA A 17 23.39 2.12 -16.15
C ALA A 17 24.67 1.93 -15.33
N VAL A 18 24.58 1.95 -13.98
CA VAL A 18 25.74 1.70 -13.10
C VAL A 18 26.27 0.27 -13.26
N VAL A 19 25.39 -0.72 -13.34
CA VAL A 19 25.79 -2.12 -13.56
C VAL A 19 26.44 -2.28 -14.94
N PHE A 20 25.87 -1.68 -15.99
CA PHE A 20 26.44 -1.70 -17.35
C PHE A 20 27.80 -0.99 -17.41
N LEU A 21 27.96 0.15 -16.73
CA LEU A 21 29.22 0.89 -16.67
C LEU A 21 30.31 0.06 -16.00
N LEU A 22 30.01 -0.55 -14.86
CA LEU A 22 30.94 -1.41 -14.14
C LEU A 22 31.30 -2.66 -14.94
N LEU A 23 30.33 -3.30 -15.60
CA LEU A 23 30.57 -4.44 -16.49
C LEU A 23 31.47 -4.04 -17.68
N ALA A 24 31.19 -2.89 -18.30
CA ALA A 24 31.98 -2.35 -19.41
C ALA A 24 33.42 -2.04 -18.99
N LEU A 25 33.62 -1.50 -17.78
CA LEU A 25 34.95 -1.27 -17.21
C LEU A 25 35.71 -2.60 -17.02
N GLN A 26 35.02 -3.64 -16.55
CA GLN A 26 35.62 -4.96 -16.32
C GLN A 26 36.02 -5.65 -17.63
N VAL A 27 35.19 -5.54 -18.66
CA VAL A 27 35.50 -6.00 -20.03
C VAL A 27 36.66 -5.20 -20.63
N ALA A 28 36.71 -3.88 -20.43
CA ALA A 28 37.80 -3.04 -20.91
C ALA A 28 39.14 -3.40 -20.24
N ILE A 29 39.15 -3.65 -18.93
CA ILE A 29 40.33 -4.14 -18.20
C ILE A 29 40.76 -5.50 -18.75
N GLY A 30 39.82 -6.43 -18.96
CA GLY A 30 40.10 -7.75 -19.53
C GLY A 30 40.70 -7.68 -20.95
N LEU A 31 40.12 -6.85 -21.83
CA LEU A 31 40.62 -6.63 -23.19
C LEU A 31 42.00 -5.97 -23.20
N PHE A 32 42.23 -4.99 -22.32
CA PHE A 32 43.54 -4.37 -22.16
C PHE A 32 44.61 -5.39 -21.73
N CYS A 33 44.26 -6.29 -20.80
CA CYS A 33 45.16 -7.37 -20.37
C CYS A 33 45.44 -8.37 -21.50
N ALA A 34 44.42 -8.76 -22.27
CA ALA A 34 44.57 -9.65 -23.42
C ALA A 34 45.42 -9.02 -24.53
N TYR A 35 45.25 -7.72 -24.79
CA TYR A 35 46.07 -6.97 -25.74
C TYR A 35 47.55 -6.97 -25.34
N LEU A 36 47.85 -6.66 -24.07
CA LEU A 36 49.22 -6.71 -23.54
C LEU A 36 49.83 -8.11 -23.66
N PHE A 37 49.02 -9.17 -23.51
CA PHE A 37 49.48 -10.56 -23.62
C PHE A 37 49.82 -10.95 -25.07
N VAL A 38 49.04 -10.50 -26.06
CA VAL A 38 49.22 -10.87 -27.47
C VAL A 38 50.32 -10.06 -28.16
N HIS A 39 50.56 -8.81 -27.75
CA HIS A 39 51.50 -7.90 -28.41
C HIS A 39 52.85 -7.73 -27.72
N SER A 40 53.12 -8.42 -26.61
CA SER A 40 54.38 -8.25 -25.87
C SER A 40 55.35 -9.41 -26.11
N PRO A 41 56.41 -9.23 -26.93
CA PRO A 41 57.57 -10.09 -26.91
C PRO A 41 58.45 -9.70 -25.71
N ASN A 42 58.76 -10.66 -24.85
CA ASN A 42 59.72 -10.60 -23.73
C ASN A 42 59.18 -10.31 -22.31
N THR A 43 59.95 -10.87 -21.38
CA THR A 43 59.69 -11.27 -20.00
C THR A 43 59.51 -10.14 -18.96
N GLU A 44 59.49 -8.88 -19.37
CA GLU A 44 59.50 -7.73 -18.43
C GLU A 44 58.11 -7.32 -17.89
N HIS A 45 57.02 -7.90 -18.40
CA HIS A 45 55.65 -7.52 -17.99
C HIS A 45 54.93 -8.56 -17.13
N SER A 46 55.65 -9.56 -16.62
CA SER A 46 55.10 -10.57 -15.69
C SER A 46 54.44 -9.93 -14.46
N ALA A 47 55.04 -8.87 -13.91
CA ALA A 47 54.47 -8.11 -12.79
C ALA A 47 53.16 -7.38 -13.16
N LEU A 48 53.05 -6.85 -14.38
CA LEU A 48 51.83 -6.20 -14.87
C LEU A 48 50.70 -7.22 -15.09
N ILE A 49 51.04 -8.38 -15.64
CA ILE A 49 50.09 -9.49 -15.83
C ILE A 49 49.60 -10.03 -14.48
N GLN A 50 50.50 -10.14 -13.49
CA GLN A 50 50.16 -10.61 -12.16
C GLN A 50 49.30 -9.57 -11.40
N ALA A 51 49.64 -8.28 -11.49
CA ALA A 51 48.84 -7.18 -10.94
C ALA A 51 47.44 -7.14 -11.58
N ALA A 52 47.34 -7.33 -12.90
CA ALA A 52 46.08 -7.45 -13.61
C ALA A 52 45.25 -8.65 -13.13
N ALA A 53 45.86 -9.83 -13.00
CA ALA A 53 45.20 -11.03 -12.50
C ALA A 53 44.68 -10.86 -11.06
N TYR A 54 45.44 -10.20 -10.17
CA TYR A 54 44.97 -9.87 -8.82
C TYR A 54 43.85 -8.82 -8.85
N SER A 55 43.92 -7.83 -9.73
CA SER A 55 42.86 -6.83 -9.88
C SER A 55 41.55 -7.44 -10.38
N LEU A 56 41.60 -8.41 -11.30
CA LEU A 56 40.45 -9.17 -11.76
C LEU A 56 39.95 -10.13 -10.68
N GLY A 57 40.84 -10.83 -9.99
CA GLY A 57 40.52 -11.76 -8.91
C GLY A 57 39.83 -11.08 -7.71
N ALA A 58 40.21 -9.84 -7.39
CA ALA A 58 39.55 -9.03 -6.36
C ALA A 58 38.33 -8.25 -6.89
N GLY A 59 38.38 -7.80 -8.15
CA GLY A 59 37.34 -6.99 -8.77
C GLY A 59 36.06 -7.75 -9.07
N VAL A 60 36.14 -9.02 -9.48
CA VAL A 60 34.97 -9.87 -9.75
C VAL A 60 34.09 -10.09 -8.50
N PRO A 61 34.61 -10.52 -7.33
CA PRO A 61 33.78 -10.71 -6.14
C PRO A 61 33.24 -9.37 -5.59
N LEU A 62 34.01 -8.28 -5.64
CA LEU A 62 33.52 -6.95 -5.26
C LEU A 62 32.40 -6.48 -6.19
N PHE A 63 32.52 -6.73 -7.49
CA PHE A 63 31.46 -6.44 -8.45
C PHE A 63 30.21 -7.27 -8.21
N ALA A 64 30.36 -8.58 -7.96
CA ALA A 64 29.23 -9.45 -7.64
C ALA A 64 28.50 -8.98 -6.37
N LEU A 65 29.24 -8.56 -5.34
CA LEU A 65 28.68 -8.01 -4.11
C LEU A 65 27.99 -6.67 -4.34
N ALA A 66 28.60 -5.77 -5.12
CA ALA A 66 27.99 -4.49 -5.48
C ALA A 66 26.69 -4.72 -6.26
N LEU A 67 26.66 -5.67 -7.19
CA LEU A 67 25.48 -6.03 -7.97
C LEU A 67 24.37 -6.60 -7.06
N LEU A 68 24.71 -7.47 -6.10
CA LEU A 68 23.77 -7.95 -5.08
C LEU A 68 23.18 -6.81 -4.22
N VAL A 69 24.01 -5.91 -3.72
CA VAL A 69 23.55 -4.77 -2.90
C VAL A 69 22.65 -3.83 -3.72
N VAL A 70 23.05 -3.53 -4.95
CA VAL A 70 22.33 -2.63 -5.85
C VAL A 70 20.99 -3.23 -6.27
N THR A 71 20.94 -4.53 -6.56
CA THR A 71 19.70 -5.23 -6.90
C THR A 71 18.77 -5.36 -5.71
N ALA A 72 19.29 -5.67 -4.52
CA ALA A 72 18.50 -5.69 -3.29
C ALA A 72 17.87 -4.32 -2.99
N ARG A 73 18.67 -3.24 -3.02
CA ARG A 73 18.18 -1.87 -2.81
C ARG A 73 17.16 -1.44 -3.86
N SER A 74 17.36 -1.85 -5.11
CA SER A 74 16.41 -1.61 -6.18
C SER A 74 15.06 -2.28 -5.93
N GLY A 75 15.07 -3.54 -5.50
CA GLY A 75 13.83 -4.28 -5.21
C GLY A 75 13.02 -3.64 -4.10
N ILE A 76 13.69 -3.25 -3.00
CA ILE A 76 13.05 -2.57 -1.87
C ILE A 76 12.38 -1.26 -2.32
N ARG A 77 13.09 -0.42 -3.08
CA ARG A 77 12.53 0.84 -3.60
C ARG A 77 11.35 0.65 -4.54
N ALA A 78 11.37 -0.40 -5.36
CA ALA A 78 10.26 -0.71 -6.26
C ALA A 78 9.00 -1.11 -5.48
N VAL A 79 9.17 -1.91 -4.42
CA VAL A 79 8.09 -2.28 -3.50
C VAL A 79 7.54 -1.05 -2.79
N GLU A 80 8.40 -0.21 -2.20
CA GLU A 80 8.00 1.04 -1.53
C GLU A 80 7.22 1.95 -2.47
N ALA A 81 7.74 2.23 -3.67
CA ALA A 81 7.07 3.07 -4.66
C ALA A 81 5.68 2.54 -5.04
N ARG A 82 5.53 1.21 -5.15
CA ARG A 82 4.24 0.59 -5.47
C ARG A 82 3.25 0.69 -4.31
N LYS A 83 3.71 0.50 -3.07
CA LYS A 83 2.90 0.72 -1.87
C LYS A 83 2.46 2.17 -1.75
N THR A 84 3.37 3.12 -1.97
CA THR A 84 3.06 4.56 -1.98
C THR A 84 1.99 4.88 -3.03
N ALA A 85 2.13 4.37 -4.26
CA ALA A 85 1.10 4.55 -5.29
C ALA A 85 -0.25 3.93 -4.89
N LEU A 86 -0.25 2.74 -4.27
CA LEU A 86 -1.48 2.13 -3.76
C LEU A 86 -2.15 3.00 -2.70
N PHE A 87 -1.38 3.53 -1.74
CA PHE A 87 -1.90 4.28 -0.60
C PHE A 87 -2.24 5.75 -0.90
N LEU A 88 -1.57 6.39 -1.85
CA LEU A 88 -1.81 7.80 -2.17
C LEU A 88 -2.73 7.99 -3.39
N ASP A 89 -2.72 7.07 -4.35
CA ASP A 89 -3.52 7.21 -5.57
C ASP A 89 -4.72 6.27 -5.58
N ILE A 90 -4.51 4.98 -5.35
CA ILE A 90 -5.52 3.96 -5.67
C ILE A 90 -6.57 3.83 -4.56
N VAL A 91 -6.13 3.62 -3.31
CA VAL A 91 -7.03 3.47 -2.16
C VAL A 91 -7.85 4.74 -1.92
N PRO A 92 -7.26 5.95 -1.87
CA PRO A 92 -8.01 7.20 -1.75
C PRO A 92 -9.09 7.38 -2.81
N ARG A 93 -8.78 7.06 -4.07
CA ARG A 93 -9.76 7.15 -5.15
C ARG A 93 -10.92 6.21 -4.91
N ALA A 94 -10.70 4.98 -4.48
CA ALA A 94 -11.82 4.08 -4.17
C ALA A 94 -12.64 4.54 -2.96
N LEU A 95 -11.97 4.96 -1.88
CA LEU A 95 -12.63 5.42 -0.65
C LEU A 95 -13.44 6.71 -0.85
N SER A 96 -12.96 7.64 -1.68
CA SER A 96 -13.70 8.88 -2.00
C SER A 96 -15.01 8.63 -2.75
N HIS A 97 -15.17 7.46 -3.37
CA HIS A 97 -16.38 7.05 -4.09
C HIS A 97 -17.34 6.21 -3.23
N VAL A 98 -17.03 5.99 -1.95
CA VAL A 98 -17.91 5.25 -1.03
C VAL A 98 -19.20 6.03 -0.82
N ASP A 99 -20.30 5.48 -1.30
CA ASP A 99 -21.64 6.08 -1.14
C ASP A 99 -22.34 5.48 0.08
N LEU A 100 -22.61 6.30 1.10
CA LEU A 100 -23.22 5.83 2.34
C LEU A 100 -24.76 5.84 2.31
N ALA A 101 -25.40 6.50 1.35
CA ALA A 101 -26.85 6.50 1.28
C ALA A 101 -27.38 5.24 0.57
N PRO A 102 -28.54 4.70 0.98
CA PRO A 102 -29.19 3.65 0.22
C PRO A 102 -29.40 4.13 -1.23
N GLN A 103 -29.01 3.29 -2.20
CA GLN A 103 -29.48 3.48 -3.56
C GLN A 103 -30.97 3.18 -3.53
N ASP A 104 -31.80 4.21 -3.56
CA ASP A 104 -33.18 4.04 -3.94
C ASP A 104 -33.16 3.56 -5.41
N PRO A 105 -33.52 2.30 -5.72
CA PRO A 105 -33.47 1.81 -7.09
C PRO A 105 -34.42 2.61 -8.01
N SER A 106 -35.40 3.31 -7.42
CA SER A 106 -36.31 4.26 -8.04
C SER A 106 -35.64 5.55 -8.55
N LEU A 107 -34.51 5.97 -7.96
CA LEU A 107 -33.72 7.13 -8.39
C LEU A 107 -32.75 6.79 -9.53
N GLY A 108 -32.60 5.51 -9.86
CA GLY A 108 -31.93 5.02 -11.07
C GLY A 108 -32.79 5.14 -12.32
N MET A 109 -33.59 6.21 -12.48
CA MET A 109 -34.30 6.42 -13.74
C MET A 109 -33.32 6.79 -14.85
N VAL A 110 -33.16 5.88 -15.81
CA VAL A 110 -32.49 6.16 -17.09
C VAL A 110 -33.37 7.13 -17.86
N ALA A 111 -32.95 8.39 -17.97
CA ALA A 111 -33.67 9.38 -18.76
C ALA A 111 -33.71 8.94 -20.23
N TYR A 112 -34.90 8.60 -20.73
CA TYR A 112 -35.12 8.23 -22.13
C TYR A 112 -35.11 9.49 -22.99
N ARG A 113 -33.99 9.76 -23.69
CA ARG A 113 -33.94 10.69 -24.82
C ARG A 113 -33.56 9.90 -26.07
N GLY A 114 -34.42 9.98 -27.09
CA GLY A 114 -34.47 9.07 -28.23
C GLY A 114 -33.15 8.71 -28.94
N LYS A 115 -33.19 7.52 -29.56
CA LYS A 115 -32.27 6.92 -30.54
C LYS A 115 -30.79 6.71 -30.17
N ARG A 116 -30.29 7.11 -29.00
CA ARG A 116 -28.97 6.67 -28.50
C ARG A 116 -29.00 6.42 -26.99
N LEU A 117 -28.91 5.15 -26.58
CA LEU A 117 -28.72 4.75 -25.19
C LEU A 117 -27.34 5.25 -24.71
N ARG A 118 -27.30 6.45 -24.11
CA ARG A 118 -26.23 6.84 -23.20
C ARG A 118 -26.80 6.71 -21.79
N ALA A 119 -26.31 5.72 -21.04
CA ALA A 119 -26.59 5.62 -19.61
C ALA A 119 -25.88 6.78 -18.87
N ALA A 120 -26.45 7.97 -18.95
CA ALA A 120 -26.09 9.05 -18.04
C ALA A 120 -26.75 8.72 -16.70
N ARG A 121 -26.04 7.99 -15.83
CA ARG A 121 -26.43 7.91 -14.42
C ARG A 121 -26.42 9.33 -13.89
N VAL A 122 -27.59 9.89 -13.62
CA VAL A 122 -27.72 11.11 -12.81
C VAL A 122 -27.26 10.70 -11.42
N ARG A 123 -25.95 10.80 -11.16
CA ARG A 123 -25.44 10.70 -9.79
C ARG A 123 -26.00 11.94 -9.08
N PRO A 124 -26.79 11.79 -8.01
CA PRO A 124 -27.12 12.95 -7.19
C PRO A 124 -25.80 13.61 -6.77
N GLU A 125 -25.73 14.94 -6.86
CA GLU A 125 -24.62 15.74 -6.34
C GLU A 125 -24.59 15.58 -4.82
N ARG A 126 -24.01 14.48 -4.36
CA ARG A 126 -23.78 14.21 -2.93
C ARG A 126 -22.40 14.77 -2.58
N PRO A 127 -22.25 15.39 -1.39
CA PRO A 127 -20.94 15.85 -0.95
C PRO A 127 -19.99 14.65 -0.93
N PRO A 128 -18.87 14.70 -1.65
CA PRO A 128 -17.90 13.60 -1.66
C PRO A 128 -17.35 13.38 -0.25
N VAL A 129 -17.01 12.13 0.07
CA VAL A 129 -16.35 11.77 1.33
C VAL A 129 -15.05 12.58 1.42
N GLN A 130 -14.90 13.38 2.48
CA GLN A 130 -13.65 14.08 2.73
C GLN A 130 -12.64 13.07 3.27
N LEU A 131 -11.44 13.06 2.70
CA LEU A 131 -10.42 12.08 3.00
C LEU A 131 -9.11 12.79 3.34
N GLU A 132 -8.63 12.61 4.56
CA GLU A 132 -7.26 12.96 4.94
C GLU A 132 -6.40 11.69 4.95
N VAL A 133 -5.18 11.78 4.39
CA VAL A 133 -4.26 10.65 4.26
C VAL A 133 -2.94 10.97 4.95
N GLY A 134 -2.54 10.14 5.90
CA GLY A 134 -1.21 10.14 6.52
C GLY A 134 -0.45 8.87 6.14
N LEU A 135 0.83 8.99 5.79
CA LEU A 135 1.68 7.86 5.42
C LEU A 135 2.88 7.79 6.37
N THR A 136 3.23 6.59 6.85
CA THR A 136 4.49 6.39 7.57
C THR A 136 5.69 6.54 6.64
N ARG A 137 6.86 6.92 7.17
CA ARG A 137 8.09 7.15 6.38
C ARG A 137 8.48 5.96 5.51
N ASP A 138 8.16 4.74 5.93
CA ASP A 138 8.55 3.50 5.27
C ASP A 138 7.47 2.97 4.29
N ALA A 139 6.40 3.74 4.05
CA ALA A 139 5.26 3.34 3.22
C ALA A 139 4.67 1.96 3.57
N SER A 140 4.83 1.53 4.83
CA SER A 140 4.29 0.28 5.37
C SER A 140 2.84 0.45 5.80
N THR A 141 2.53 1.60 6.40
CA THR A 141 1.23 1.90 6.99
C THR A 141 0.71 3.22 6.47
N ALA A 142 -0.55 3.21 6.05
CA ALA A 142 -1.30 4.43 5.72
C ALA A 142 -2.48 4.59 6.67
N SER A 143 -2.67 5.79 7.17
CA SER A 143 -3.80 6.20 8.01
C SER A 143 -4.72 7.10 7.20
N TYR A 144 -6.01 6.87 7.31
CA TYR A 144 -7.05 7.58 6.59
C TYR A 144 -8.10 8.07 7.59
N ARG A 145 -8.52 9.32 7.44
CA ARG A 145 -9.70 9.87 8.11
C ARG A 145 -10.76 10.09 7.06
N LEU A 146 -11.87 9.37 7.17
CA LEU A 146 -13.01 9.50 6.28
C LEU A 146 -14.11 10.28 7.00
N GLU A 147 -14.56 11.37 6.39
CA GLU A 147 -15.71 12.14 6.87
C GLU A 147 -16.81 12.13 5.82
N ALA A 148 -18.01 11.71 6.24
CA ALA A 148 -19.15 11.60 5.36
C ALA A 148 -20.44 11.95 6.10
N ALA A 149 -21.51 12.22 5.36
CA ALA A 149 -22.84 12.41 5.93
C ALA A 149 -23.70 11.16 5.71
N HIS A 150 -24.27 10.62 6.78
CA HIS A 150 -25.22 9.51 6.72
C HIS A 150 -26.53 9.92 7.41
N HIS A 151 -27.65 9.92 6.68
CA HIS A 151 -28.96 10.40 7.16
C HIS A 151 -28.92 11.80 7.82
N GLY A 152 -28.07 12.70 7.30
CA GLY A 152 -27.91 14.05 7.84
C GLY A 152 -27.01 14.16 9.07
N MET A 153 -26.48 13.05 9.58
CA MET A 153 -25.48 13.04 10.65
C MET A 153 -24.06 12.99 10.06
N PRO A 154 -23.12 13.82 10.53
CA PRO A 154 -21.71 13.67 10.18
C PRO A 154 -21.18 12.38 10.83
N VAL A 155 -20.42 11.61 10.07
CA VAL A 155 -19.83 10.34 10.48
C VAL A 155 -18.34 10.40 10.19
N VAL A 156 -17.52 10.12 11.19
CA VAL A 156 -16.05 10.14 11.07
C VAL A 156 -15.49 8.75 11.34
N LEU A 157 -14.78 8.19 10.37
CA LEU A 157 -14.08 6.91 10.49
C LEU A 157 -12.58 7.10 10.40
N TRP A 158 -11.87 6.55 11.38
CA TRP A 158 -10.41 6.41 11.32
C TRP A 158 -10.05 5.00 10.87
N LEU A 159 -9.34 4.91 9.75
CA LEU A 159 -8.90 3.68 9.11
C LEU A 159 -7.36 3.67 9.08
N SER A 160 -6.71 2.55 9.37
CA SER A 160 -5.31 2.38 8.99
C SER A 160 -5.09 1.05 8.30
N ILE A 161 -4.24 1.05 7.28
CA ILE A 161 -3.91 -0.11 6.49
C ILE A 161 -2.41 -0.32 6.60
N ASP A 162 -2.00 -1.43 7.21
CA ASP A 162 -0.63 -1.95 7.17
C ASP A 162 -0.55 -3.02 6.09
N LEU A 163 0.34 -2.82 5.13
CA LEU A 163 0.51 -3.74 4.01
C LEU A 163 1.86 -4.45 4.10
N LYS A 164 1.78 -5.76 4.34
CA LYS A 164 2.88 -6.72 4.20
C LYS A 164 2.80 -7.39 2.83
N ILE A 165 3.83 -8.14 2.47
CA ILE A 165 3.94 -8.78 1.14
C ILE A 165 2.82 -9.80 0.93
N ASP A 166 2.52 -10.57 1.98
CA ASP A 166 1.60 -11.70 2.00
C ASP A 166 0.27 -11.38 2.69
N GLN A 167 0.15 -10.19 3.28
CA GLN A 167 -1.00 -9.84 4.11
C GLN A 167 -1.28 -8.34 4.14
N ALA A 168 -2.56 -7.98 4.09
CA ALA A 168 -3.05 -6.67 4.49
C ALA A 168 -3.69 -6.75 5.89
N THR A 169 -3.32 -5.83 6.75
CA THR A 169 -4.00 -5.60 8.03
C THR A 169 -4.74 -4.28 7.95
N VAL A 170 -6.05 -4.33 8.07
CA VAL A 170 -6.95 -3.18 8.05
C VAL A 170 -7.50 -2.98 9.45
N CYS A 171 -7.30 -1.79 10.01
CA CYS A 171 -7.78 -1.41 11.33
C CYS A 171 -8.87 -0.35 11.18
N LEU A 172 -10.08 -0.67 11.62
CA LEU A 172 -11.22 0.23 11.68
C LEU A 172 -11.40 0.69 13.12
N ARG A 173 -11.57 1.99 13.33
CA ARG A 173 -11.63 2.57 14.68
C ARG A 173 -12.93 3.30 14.92
N ALA A 174 -13.51 3.06 16.09
CA ALA A 174 -14.67 3.79 16.60
C ALA A 174 -14.36 4.38 17.99
N PRO A 175 -14.93 5.55 18.33
CA PRO A 175 -14.76 6.16 19.65
C PRO A 175 -15.15 5.20 20.77
N GLU A 176 -14.28 5.01 21.77
CA GLU A 176 -14.56 4.10 22.87
C GLU A 176 -15.79 4.54 23.69
N ALA A 177 -15.99 5.86 23.83
CA ALA A 177 -17.13 6.42 24.54
C ALA A 177 -18.49 6.06 23.92
N ALA A 178 -18.52 5.72 22.62
CA ALA A 178 -19.74 5.34 21.93
C ALA A 178 -20.07 3.84 22.08
N ILE A 179 -19.12 3.01 22.53
CA ILE A 179 -19.28 1.56 22.61
C ILE A 179 -19.68 1.18 24.04
N PRO A 180 -20.82 0.49 24.23
CA PRO A 180 -21.23 0.04 25.55
C PRO A 180 -20.16 -0.82 26.25
N PRO A 181 -20.03 -0.72 27.59
CA PRO A 181 -19.13 -1.59 28.33
C PRO A 181 -19.55 -3.07 28.17
N GLY A 182 -18.58 -3.93 27.87
CA GLY A 182 -18.81 -5.37 27.70
C GLY A 182 -19.23 -5.82 26.30
N THR A 183 -19.53 -4.90 25.36
CA THR A 183 -19.78 -5.26 23.95
C THR A 183 -18.53 -5.06 23.10
N LYS A 184 -18.37 -5.91 22.07
CA LYS A 184 -17.30 -5.77 21.07
C LYS A 184 -17.77 -4.89 19.92
N LEU A 185 -16.86 -4.14 19.32
CA LEU A 185 -17.13 -3.38 18.09
C LEU A 185 -17.58 -4.32 16.96
N ALA A 186 -17.03 -5.53 16.91
CA ALA A 186 -17.44 -6.56 15.95
C ALA A 186 -18.94 -6.92 16.04
N ASP A 187 -19.53 -6.86 17.23
CA ASP A 187 -20.95 -7.23 17.45
C ASP A 187 -21.91 -6.23 16.77
N HIS A 188 -21.45 -5.01 16.52
CA HIS A 188 -22.25 -3.95 15.92
C HIS A 188 -22.21 -3.92 14.38
N CYS A 189 -21.28 -4.66 13.75
CA CYS A 189 -21.06 -4.59 12.31
C CYS A 189 -21.09 -5.98 11.63
N PRO A 190 -22.15 -6.81 11.83
CA PRO A 190 -22.19 -8.21 11.39
C PRO A 190 -22.01 -8.41 9.88
N SER A 191 -22.45 -7.45 9.06
CA SER A 191 -22.44 -7.55 7.60
C SER A 191 -21.08 -7.16 7.02
N THR A 192 -20.42 -6.19 7.66
CA THR A 192 -19.03 -5.78 7.37
C THR A 192 -18.06 -6.95 7.54
N LEU A 193 -18.31 -7.80 8.53
CA LEU A 193 -17.47 -8.94 8.88
C LEU A 193 -17.54 -10.10 7.88
N HIS A 194 -18.53 -10.11 7.00
CA HIS A 194 -18.72 -11.19 6.01
C HIS A 194 -18.06 -10.91 4.65
N GLY A 195 -17.50 -9.70 4.44
CA GLY A 195 -16.65 -9.31 3.30
C GLY A 195 -16.81 -10.10 1.98
N ALA A 196 -17.67 -9.58 1.09
CA ALA A 196 -17.92 -9.78 -0.35
C ALA A 196 -17.53 -11.05 -1.14
N THR A 197 -16.53 -11.84 -0.78
CA THR A 197 -16.15 -13.06 -1.52
C THR A 197 -15.84 -14.24 -0.61
N VAL A 198 -16.59 -15.33 -0.81
CA VAL A 198 -16.59 -16.57 -0.02
C VAL A 198 -15.24 -17.33 -0.08
N SER A 199 -14.32 -16.93 -0.96
CA SER A 199 -13.02 -17.55 -1.17
C SER A 199 -11.87 -16.54 -0.94
N GLY A 200 -11.52 -16.28 0.33
CA GLY A 200 -10.33 -15.47 0.69
C GLY A 200 -10.58 -14.18 1.48
N GLY A 201 -11.73 -14.03 2.14
CA GLY A 201 -12.12 -12.83 2.89
C GLY A 201 -11.25 -12.46 4.11
N TYR A 202 -11.64 -11.38 4.78
CA TYR A 202 -10.94 -10.86 5.97
C TYR A 202 -11.16 -11.75 7.19
N LYS A 203 -10.08 -12.09 7.88
CA LYS A 203 -10.10 -12.73 9.21
C LYS A 203 -10.09 -11.67 10.29
N ILE A 204 -11.02 -11.75 11.21
CA ILE A 204 -11.11 -10.85 12.36
C ILE A 204 -10.09 -11.30 13.40
N ASP A 205 -9.30 -10.37 13.91
CA ASP A 205 -8.50 -10.62 15.10
C ASP A 205 -9.44 -10.65 16.32
N PRO A 206 -9.48 -11.72 17.13
CA PRO A 206 -10.38 -11.80 18.27
C PRO A 206 -10.08 -10.77 19.37
N VAL A 207 -8.90 -10.13 19.30
CA VAL A 207 -8.43 -9.12 20.25
C VAL A 207 -8.68 -7.72 19.70
N GLU A 208 -9.58 -6.99 20.36
CA GLU A 208 -9.72 -5.54 20.15
C GLU A 208 -8.59 -4.80 20.85
N ARG A 209 -8.08 -3.74 20.22
CA ARG A 209 -7.08 -2.87 20.83
C ARG A 209 -7.71 -1.53 21.18
N ALA A 210 -7.34 -1.01 22.35
CA ALA A 210 -7.59 0.38 22.70
C ALA A 210 -6.43 1.22 22.17
N ASP A 211 -6.72 2.14 21.26
CA ASP A 211 -5.77 3.09 20.70
C ASP A 211 -6.10 4.50 21.18
N ARG A 212 -5.11 5.39 21.26
CA ARG A 212 -5.33 6.82 21.47
C ARG A 212 -4.94 7.61 20.23
N ILE A 213 -5.86 8.43 19.73
CA ILE A 213 -5.64 9.32 18.58
C ILE A 213 -6.09 10.72 18.98
N ALA A 214 -5.21 11.72 18.82
CA ALA A 214 -5.47 13.11 19.20
C ALA A 214 -6.05 13.24 20.63
N GLY A 215 -5.49 12.47 21.58
CA GLY A 215 -5.93 12.47 22.99
C GLY A 215 -7.23 11.72 23.29
N ARG A 216 -7.96 11.23 22.28
CA ARG A 216 -9.21 10.46 22.45
C ARG A 216 -8.96 8.96 22.37
N SER A 217 -9.66 8.18 23.18
CA SER A 217 -9.61 6.71 23.15
C SER A 217 -10.54 6.14 22.08
N TYR A 218 -10.03 5.19 21.31
CA TYR A 218 -10.73 4.46 20.27
C TYR A 218 -10.62 2.96 20.53
N ARG A 219 -11.65 2.20 20.18
CA ARG A 219 -11.53 0.76 20.02
C ARG A 219 -11.28 0.43 18.55
N THR A 220 -10.34 -0.47 18.35
CA THR A 220 -9.84 -0.86 17.03
C THR A 220 -10.26 -2.29 16.71
N LEU A 221 -11.04 -2.44 15.64
CA LEU A 221 -11.34 -3.70 15.00
C LEU A 221 -10.25 -4.00 13.97
N ILE A 222 -9.56 -5.13 14.14
CA ILE A 222 -8.43 -5.53 13.29
C ILE A 222 -8.90 -6.63 12.34
N LEU A 223 -8.77 -6.38 11.03
CA LEU A 223 -9.17 -7.25 9.94
C LEU A 223 -7.92 -7.62 9.14
N ARG A 224 -7.70 -8.91 8.92
CA ARG A 224 -6.50 -9.44 8.27
C ARG A 224 -6.87 -10.19 7.00
N ARG A 225 -6.32 -9.79 5.86
CA ARG A 225 -6.48 -10.49 4.59
C ARG A 225 -5.16 -11.03 4.11
N SER A 226 -5.08 -12.34 3.91
CA SER A 226 -3.92 -12.99 3.30
C SER A 226 -4.03 -12.96 1.77
N PHE A 227 -2.91 -12.73 1.09
CA PHE A 227 -2.83 -12.80 -0.36
C PHE A 227 -2.29 -14.16 -0.80
N VAL A 228 -2.78 -14.65 -1.94
CA VAL A 228 -2.25 -15.90 -2.54
C VAL A 228 -0.98 -15.56 -3.31
N GLY A 229 0.16 -15.64 -2.62
CA GLY A 229 1.50 -15.44 -3.18
C GLY A 229 2.01 -13.99 -3.12
N ASP A 230 3.30 -13.83 -3.44
CA ASP A 230 4.03 -12.56 -3.34
C ASP A 230 3.72 -11.58 -4.50
N GLU A 231 2.76 -11.91 -5.36
CA GLU A 231 2.44 -11.17 -6.57
C GLU A 231 1.41 -10.06 -6.36
N PHE A 232 0.81 -9.94 -5.17
CA PHE A 232 -0.26 -8.97 -4.89
C PHE A 232 0.05 -7.55 -5.40
N LEU A 233 1.22 -7.02 -5.05
CA LEU A 233 1.65 -5.67 -5.44
C LEU A 233 1.90 -5.52 -6.96
N TRP A 234 2.17 -6.65 -7.61
CA TRP A 234 2.61 -6.74 -9.00
C TRP A 234 1.48 -7.11 -9.96
N ASP A 235 0.40 -7.70 -9.46
CA ASP A 235 -0.81 -8.01 -10.21
C ASP A 235 -1.86 -6.90 -10.03
N PRO A 236 -2.13 -6.10 -11.09
CA PRO A 236 -3.15 -5.07 -11.06
C PRO A 236 -4.55 -5.60 -10.75
N ALA A 237 -4.87 -6.84 -11.15
CA ALA A 237 -6.19 -7.42 -10.92
C ALA A 237 -6.40 -7.68 -9.42
N ASN A 238 -5.45 -8.34 -8.76
CA ASN A 238 -5.49 -8.57 -7.31
C ASN A 238 -5.51 -7.25 -6.51
N THR A 239 -4.74 -6.26 -6.95
CA THR A 239 -4.76 -4.93 -6.34
C THR A 239 -6.14 -4.28 -6.47
N PHE A 240 -6.76 -4.35 -7.65
CA PHE A 240 -8.09 -3.80 -7.90
C PHE A 240 -9.17 -4.49 -7.06
N PHE A 241 -9.19 -5.82 -7.03
CA PHE A 241 -10.14 -6.59 -6.21
C PHE A 241 -10.01 -6.29 -4.72
N PHE A 242 -8.77 -6.12 -4.22
CA PHE A 242 -8.56 -5.71 -2.84
C PHE A 242 -9.14 -4.34 -2.54
N VAL A 243 -8.92 -3.37 -3.43
CA VAL A 243 -9.36 -2.00 -3.24
C VAL A 243 -10.89 -1.87 -3.34
N GLU A 244 -11.52 -2.60 -4.26
CA GLU A 244 -12.97 -2.65 -4.40
C GLU A 244 -13.63 -3.26 -3.15
N ASP A 245 -13.10 -4.39 -2.69
CA ASP A 245 -13.58 -5.08 -1.48
C ASP A 245 -13.37 -4.23 -0.22
N LEU A 246 -12.23 -3.54 -0.11
CA LEU A 246 -11.97 -2.55 0.95
C LEU A 246 -13.03 -1.43 0.93
N GLY A 247 -13.36 -0.89 -0.23
CA GLY A 247 -14.37 0.15 -0.38
C GLY A 247 -15.75 -0.32 0.07
N LEU A 248 -16.16 -1.54 -0.32
CA LEU A 248 -17.42 -2.15 0.09
C LEU A 248 -17.47 -2.41 1.61
N MET A 249 -16.39 -2.93 2.17
CA MET A 249 -16.26 -3.18 3.60
C MET A 249 -16.35 -1.87 4.40
N VAL A 250 -15.63 -0.83 4.00
CA VAL A 250 -15.68 0.49 4.65
C VAL A 250 -17.10 1.09 4.55
N ALA A 251 -17.75 0.96 3.39
CA ALA A 251 -19.12 1.42 3.20
C ALA A 251 -20.11 0.70 4.14
N SER A 252 -20.01 -0.62 4.25
CA SER A 252 -20.84 -1.44 5.14
C SER A 252 -20.62 -1.02 6.59
N PHE A 253 -19.35 -0.87 6.99
CA PHE A 253 -18.98 -0.49 8.36
C PHE A 253 -19.55 0.88 8.73
N MET A 254 -19.35 1.89 7.88
CA MET A 254 -19.83 3.24 8.13
C MET A 254 -21.37 3.32 8.18
N ARG A 255 -22.09 2.44 7.48
CA ARG A 255 -23.56 2.36 7.53
C ARG A 255 -24.04 1.69 8.82
N GLU A 256 -23.56 0.49 9.10
CA GLU A 256 -23.96 -0.31 10.28
C GLU A 256 -23.57 0.38 11.59
N CYS A 257 -22.37 0.96 11.62
CA CYS A 257 -21.76 1.53 12.80
C CYS A 257 -21.83 3.08 12.78
N SER A 258 -22.73 3.65 11.96
CA SER A 258 -22.97 5.10 11.82
C SER A 258 -23.25 5.81 13.15
N ALA A 259 -24.08 5.20 14.01
CA ALA A 259 -24.39 5.74 15.33
C ALA A 259 -23.18 5.80 16.27
N LEU A 260 -22.24 4.86 16.13
CA LEU A 260 -21.01 4.82 16.93
C LEU A 260 -19.96 5.82 16.44
N LEU A 261 -19.99 6.12 15.13
CA LEU A 261 -19.02 6.96 14.43
C LEU A 261 -19.45 8.43 14.35
N ALA A 262 -20.66 8.76 14.82
CA ALA A 262 -21.11 10.14 14.95
C ALA A 262 -20.27 10.88 16.00
N PRO A 263 -19.81 12.11 15.73
CA PRO A 263 -19.08 12.89 16.73
C PRO A 263 -19.99 13.20 17.92
N PRO A 264 -19.47 13.18 19.16
CA PRO A 264 -20.24 13.54 20.34
C PRO A 264 -20.75 14.98 20.19
N THR A 265 -22.04 15.20 20.48
CA THR A 265 -22.78 16.46 20.27
C THR A 265 -22.29 17.66 21.09
N SER A 266 -21.16 17.57 21.81
CA SER A 266 -20.73 18.56 22.79
C SER A 266 -19.27 18.98 22.75
N ASP A 267 -18.48 18.63 21.73
CA ASP A 267 -17.06 19.05 21.68
C ASP A 267 -16.72 19.93 20.47
N PRO A 268 -16.02 21.06 20.66
CA PRO A 268 -15.43 21.82 19.56
C PRO A 268 -14.35 20.98 18.86
N GLU A 269 -14.22 21.15 17.54
CA GLU A 269 -13.19 20.51 16.70
C GLU A 269 -11.81 20.59 17.37
N PRO A 270 -11.16 19.45 17.72
CA PRO A 270 -9.75 19.46 18.03
C PRO A 270 -8.97 19.32 16.71
N ASP A 271 -8.15 20.32 16.46
CA ASP A 271 -6.99 20.45 15.57
C ASP A 271 -6.78 19.41 14.46
N ARG A 272 -6.61 19.95 13.24
CA ARG A 272 -6.18 19.32 11.99
C ARG A 272 -4.72 18.80 12.00
N ALA A 273 -4.25 18.22 13.10
CA ALA A 273 -2.90 17.70 13.20
C ALA A 273 -2.91 16.16 13.16
N VAL A 274 -2.75 15.60 11.96
CA VAL A 274 -2.28 14.23 11.81
C VAL A 274 -0.80 14.21 12.18
N GLU A 275 -0.47 14.05 13.46
CA GLU A 275 0.85 13.56 13.86
C GLU A 275 0.80 12.04 13.99
N PRO A 276 1.53 11.28 13.17
CA PRO A 276 1.73 9.86 13.43
C PRO A 276 2.60 9.73 14.69
N ALA A 277 2.05 9.12 15.73
CA ALA A 277 2.82 8.71 16.90
C ALA A 277 3.93 7.74 16.45
N VAL A 278 5.16 8.26 16.41
CA VAL A 278 6.39 7.46 16.39
C VAL A 278 6.48 6.80 17.76
N THR A 279 6.09 5.53 17.86
CA THR A 279 6.58 4.69 18.97
C THR A 279 8.01 4.32 18.66
N ALA A 280 8.92 4.83 19.49
CA ALA A 280 10.32 4.41 19.58
C ALA A 280 10.45 2.93 20.00
#